data_AF-A0A2S2QE92-F1
#
_entry.id   AF-A0A2S2QE92-F1
#
_cell.length_a   1.000
_cell.length_b   1.000
_cell.length_c   1.000
_cell.angle_alpha   90.00
_cell.angle_beta   90.00
_cell.angle_gamma   90.00
#
_symmetry.space_group_name_H-M   'P 1'
#
loop_
_entity.id
_entity.type
_entity.pdbx_description
1 polymer ?
#
loop_
_entity_poly.entity_id
_entity_poly.type
_entity_poly.pdbx_seq_one_letter_code
_entity_poly.pdbx_strand_id
1 'polypeptide(L)'
;MHSYIKKLGFLYKTYVLTVLTLGYLTSEMGHFLIGVTSKATARDVHYGDIKCQLLGHLAESTVFNYTLHERCDTSIDQKSCELLVQEDGTPFCEWNYNGLGFQYQLLAGPAFIAVYSIVGIFFGMAADKFNRVRLLSLC
;
A
#
# COMPACT_ATOMS: atom_id res chain seq x y z
N MET A 1 -11.09 -45.56 -21.89
CA MET A 1 -10.01 -44.61 -21.49
C MET A 1 -10.08 -43.22 -22.15
N HIS A 2 -10.88 -43.02 -23.22
CA HIS A 2 -11.00 -41.72 -23.92
C HIS A 2 -11.86 -40.64 -23.21
N SER A 3 -12.73 -41.02 -22.26
CA SER A 3 -13.68 -40.08 -21.63
C SER A 3 -13.02 -39.19 -20.54
N TYR A 4 -12.04 -39.70 -19.81
CA TYR A 4 -11.37 -38.97 -18.72
C TYR A 4 -10.47 -37.84 -19.23
N ILE A 5 -9.86 -37.99 -20.41
CA ILE A 5 -8.99 -36.97 -21.03
C ILE A 5 -9.83 -35.73 -21.45
N LYS A 6 -11.08 -35.92 -21.90
CA LYS A 6 -12.00 -34.81 -22.21
C LYS A 6 -12.45 -34.06 -20.95
N LYS A 7 -12.65 -34.75 -19.81
CA LYS A 7 -12.95 -34.10 -18.52
C LYS A 7 -11.75 -33.29 -17.99
N LEU A 8 -10.51 -33.77 -18.19
CA LEU A 8 -9.30 -32.99 -17.86
C LEU A 8 -9.15 -31.73 -18.72
N GLY A 9 -9.62 -31.74 -19.97
CA GLY A 9 -9.61 -30.55 -20.84
C GLY A 9 -10.50 -29.40 -20.33
N PHE A 10 -11.60 -29.71 -19.62
CA PHE A 10 -12.43 -28.69 -18.98
C PHE A 10 -11.73 -28.09 -17.74
N LEU A 11 -11.09 -28.94 -16.93
CA LEU A 11 -10.26 -28.52 -15.81
C LEU A 11 -9.11 -27.61 -16.24
N TYR A 12 -8.51 -27.84 -17.42
CA TYR A 12 -7.49 -26.95 -17.98
C TYR A 12 -8.04 -25.53 -18.25
N LYS A 13 -9.25 -25.41 -18.80
CA LYS A 13 -9.88 -24.10 -19.03
C LYS A 13 -10.17 -23.37 -17.73
N THR A 14 -10.73 -24.06 -16.73
CA THR A 14 -10.99 -23.46 -15.42
C THR A 14 -9.69 -23.10 -14.70
N TYR A 15 -8.68 -23.98 -14.75
CA TYR A 15 -7.36 -23.73 -14.17
C TYR A 15 -6.70 -22.48 -14.75
N VAL A 16 -6.63 -22.37 -16.08
CA VAL A 16 -6.05 -21.21 -16.76
C VAL A 16 -6.82 -19.94 -16.41
N LEU A 17 -8.16 -19.99 -16.39
CA LEU A 17 -8.99 -18.86 -15.99
C LEU A 17 -8.70 -18.42 -14.55
N THR A 18 -8.66 -19.34 -13.60
CA THR A 18 -8.39 -19.02 -12.19
C THR A 18 -7.00 -18.43 -11.99
N VAL A 19 -5.97 -18.99 -12.64
CA VAL A 19 -4.60 -18.45 -12.55
C VAL A 19 -4.52 -17.04 -13.11
N LEU A 20 -5.14 -16.78 -14.26
CA LEU A 20 -5.21 -15.44 -14.85
C LEU A 20 -5.96 -14.45 -13.95
N THR A 21 -7.08 -14.87 -13.35
CA THR A 21 -7.84 -14.01 -12.42
C THR A 21 -7.06 -13.72 -11.15
N LEU A 22 -6.38 -14.70 -10.56
CA LEU A 22 -5.53 -14.47 -9.38
C LEU A 22 -4.34 -13.55 -9.71
N GLY A 23 -3.71 -13.74 -10.87
CA GLY A 23 -2.66 -12.85 -11.34
C GLY A 23 -3.14 -11.41 -11.52
N TYR A 24 -4.34 -11.24 -12.09
CA TYR A 24 -4.98 -9.93 -12.22
C TYR A 24 -5.25 -9.28 -10.86
N LEU A 25 -5.89 -10.01 -9.93
CA LEU A 25 -6.18 -9.50 -8.58
C LEU A 25 -4.90 -9.11 -7.83
N THR A 26 -3.85 -9.93 -7.95
CA THR A 26 -2.55 -9.65 -7.32
C THR A 26 -1.91 -8.39 -7.91
N SER A 27 -2.03 -8.19 -9.22
CA SER A 27 -1.53 -6.97 -9.88
C SER A 27 -2.27 -5.72 -9.42
N GLU A 28 -3.60 -5.77 -9.30
CA GLU A 28 -4.41 -4.64 -8.82
C GLU A 28 -4.14 -4.32 -7.34
N MET A 29 -3.84 -5.35 -6.53
CA MET A 29 -3.51 -5.16 -5.11
C MET A 29 -2.31 -4.22 -4.90
N GLY A 30 -1.32 -4.23 -5.81
CA GLY A 30 -0.17 -3.33 -5.74
C GLY A 30 -0.57 -1.85 -5.76
N HIS A 31 -1.64 -1.51 -6.50
CA HIS A 31 -2.13 -0.14 -6.60
C HIS A 31 -2.82 0.32 -5.30
N PHE A 32 -3.54 -0.58 -4.63
CA PHE A 32 -4.22 -0.28 -3.36
C PHE A 32 -3.26 -0.29 -2.16
N LEU A 33 -2.25 -1.15 -2.18
CA LEU A 33 -1.27 -1.28 -1.10
C LEU A 33 -0.55 0.02 -0.82
N ILE A 34 -0.11 0.73 -1.87
CA ILE A 34 0.60 2.01 -1.74
C ILE A 34 -0.24 3.01 -0.94
N GLY A 35 -1.55 3.06 -1.18
CA GLY A 35 -2.45 3.96 -0.45
C GLY A 35 -2.58 3.61 1.03
N VAL A 36 -2.82 2.35 1.36
CA VAL A 36 -3.05 1.92 2.76
C VAL A 36 -1.77 1.92 3.60
N THR A 37 -0.60 1.68 3.00
CA THR A 37 0.67 1.68 3.73
C THR A 37 1.33 3.05 3.78
N SER A 38 0.90 4.00 2.93
CA SER A 38 1.52 5.33 2.76
C SER A 38 1.83 6.03 4.08
N LYS A 39 0.89 6.03 5.03
CA LYS A 39 1.06 6.67 6.34
C LYS A 39 2.11 5.98 7.20
N ALA A 40 2.14 4.65 7.21
CA ALA A 40 3.14 3.88 7.97
C ALA A 40 4.54 4.03 7.34
N THR A 41 4.63 3.88 6.02
CA THR A 41 5.91 4.03 5.29
C THR A 41 6.47 5.45 5.36
N ALA A 42 5.60 6.46 5.42
CA ALA A 42 6.01 7.85 5.61
C ALA A 42 6.64 8.12 6.96
N ARG A 43 6.18 7.44 8.02
CA ARG A 43 6.77 7.53 9.35
C ARG A 43 8.16 6.89 9.39
N ASP A 44 8.35 5.77 8.70
CA ASP A 44 9.61 5.03 8.66
C ASP A 44 10.68 5.69 7.77
N VAL A 45 10.27 6.19 6.60
CA VAL A 45 11.17 6.76 5.58
C VAL A 45 11.22 8.30 5.66
N HIS A 46 10.44 8.90 6.56
CA HIS A 46 10.40 10.35 6.80
C HIS A 46 10.11 11.18 5.54
N TYR A 47 9.08 10.80 4.79
CA TYR A 47 8.62 11.54 3.60
C TYR A 47 7.18 12.04 3.76
N GLY A 48 6.83 13.06 2.98
CA GLY A 48 5.52 13.71 2.99
C GLY A 48 5.46 14.91 3.92
N ASP A 49 4.25 15.45 4.09
CA ASP A 49 4.03 16.61 4.95
C ASP A 49 3.91 16.18 6.42
N ILE A 50 4.46 16.99 7.33
CA ILE A 50 4.32 16.79 8.77
C ILE A 50 3.12 17.60 9.24
N LYS A 51 2.19 16.94 9.93
CA LYS A 51 1.00 17.58 10.50
C LYS A 51 0.65 16.97 11.85
N CYS A 52 -0.15 17.68 12.63
CA CYS A 52 -0.75 17.16 13.85
C CYS A 52 -1.90 16.20 13.47
N GLN A 53 -1.85 14.96 13.96
CA GLN A 53 -2.82 13.91 13.62
C GLN A 53 -3.35 13.24 14.87
N LEU A 54 -4.60 12.77 14.85
CA LEU A 54 -5.14 11.95 15.94
C LEU A 54 -4.33 10.64 16.08
N LEU A 55 -4.04 10.23 17.32
CA LEU A 55 -3.34 8.97 17.59
C LEU A 55 -4.10 7.76 17.02
N GLY A 56 -3.34 6.81 16.45
CA GLY A 56 -3.91 5.64 15.75
C GLY A 56 -4.85 4.79 16.60
N HIS A 57 -4.52 4.56 17.87
CA HIS A 57 -5.36 3.76 18.79
C HIS A 57 -6.70 4.45 19.12
N LEU A 58 -6.76 5.79 19.09
CA LEU A 58 -8.00 6.55 19.27
C LEU A 58 -8.82 6.61 17.97
N ALA A 59 -8.14 6.59 16.81
CA ALA A 59 -8.79 6.54 15.50
C ALA A 59 -9.42 5.16 15.20
N GLU A 60 -8.86 4.08 15.75
CA GLU A 60 -9.33 2.71 15.59
C GLU A 60 -10.38 2.29 16.64
N SER A 61 -10.59 3.11 17.67
CA SER A 61 -11.60 2.84 18.70
C SER A 61 -13.02 2.87 18.12
N THR A 62 -13.93 2.10 18.72
CA THR A 62 -15.33 1.90 18.25
C THR A 62 -16.16 3.18 18.16
N VAL A 63 -15.68 4.30 18.71
CA VAL A 63 -16.29 5.62 18.63
C VAL A 63 -15.25 6.64 18.12
N PHE A 64 -15.31 6.95 16.83
CA PHE A 64 -14.47 7.99 16.24
C PHE A 64 -15.00 9.38 16.64
N ASN A 65 -14.26 10.09 17.50
CA ASN A 65 -14.63 11.45 17.91
C ASN A 65 -14.15 12.48 16.89
N TYR A 66 -15.04 12.85 15.96
CA TYR A 66 -14.79 13.86 14.93
C TYR A 66 -14.30 15.21 15.51
N THR A 67 -14.84 15.62 16.66
CA THR A 67 -14.47 16.90 17.32
C THR A 67 -13.04 16.91 17.89
N LEU A 68 -12.46 15.74 18.19
CA LEU A 68 -11.05 15.64 18.56
C LEU A 68 -10.16 15.70 17.30
N HIS A 69 -10.59 15.04 16.22
CA HIS A 69 -9.88 15.07 14.96
C HIS A 69 -9.73 16.49 14.40
N GLU A 70 -10.81 17.27 14.39
CA GLU A 70 -10.81 18.67 13.94
C GLU A 70 -9.86 19.56 14.77
N ARG A 71 -9.77 19.30 16.09
CA ARG A 71 -8.82 20.00 16.96
C ARG A 71 -7.36 19.65 16.69
N CYS A 72 -7.06 18.40 16.28
CA CYS A 72 -5.71 18.05 15.83
C CYS A 72 -5.40 18.72 14.47
N ASP A 73 -6.32 18.68 13.51
CA ASP A 73 -6.06 19.17 12.14
C ASP A 73 -5.90 20.71 12.07
N THR A 74 -6.51 21.44 12.99
CA THR A 74 -6.37 22.90 13.11
C THR A 74 -5.02 23.36 13.68
N SER A 75 -4.26 22.47 14.31
CA SER A 75 -2.95 22.81 14.89
C SER A 75 -1.83 22.75 13.85
N ILE A 76 -1.24 23.90 13.54
CA ILE A 76 -0.20 24.04 12.49
C ILE A 76 1.21 23.86 13.06
N ASP A 77 1.42 24.08 14.36
CA ASP A 77 2.75 24.02 14.98
C ASP A 77 2.92 22.77 15.85
N GLN A 78 4.15 22.26 15.91
CA GLN A 78 4.52 21.13 16.77
C GLN A 78 4.19 21.39 18.24
N LYS A 79 4.55 22.59 18.75
CA LYS A 79 4.28 22.98 20.14
C LYS A 79 2.78 23.01 20.44
N SER A 80 1.98 23.52 19.51
CA SER A 80 0.52 23.60 19.65
C SER A 80 -0.11 22.20 19.65
N CYS A 81 0.46 21.25 18.91
CA CYS A 81 0.01 19.87 18.88
C CYS A 81 0.31 19.12 20.19
N GLU A 82 1.51 19.30 20.75
CA GLU A 82 1.94 18.66 22.00
C GLU A 82 1.16 19.18 23.23
N LEU A 83 0.58 20.39 23.13
CA LEU A 83 -0.27 20.97 24.17
C LEU A 83 -1.71 20.43 24.17
N LEU A 84 -2.11 19.65 23.16
CA LEU A 84 -3.44 19.06 23.05
C LEU A 84 -3.52 17.77 23.88
N VAL A 85 -3.99 17.94 25.12
CA VAL A 85 -4.08 16.90 26.14
C VAL A 85 -5.53 16.74 26.60
N GLN A 86 -5.97 15.50 26.84
CA GLN A 86 -7.28 15.18 27.42
C GLN A 86 -7.31 15.57 28.92
N GLU A 87 -8.50 15.64 29.52
CA GLU A 87 -8.66 15.93 30.96
C GLU A 87 -7.84 14.99 31.87
N ASP A 88 -7.56 13.78 31.41
CA ASP A 88 -6.75 12.77 32.11
C ASP A 88 -5.23 12.97 31.98
N GLY A 89 -4.77 14.04 31.30
CA GLY A 89 -3.35 14.32 31.11
C GLY A 89 -2.68 13.53 29.97
N THR A 90 -3.44 12.73 29.20
CA THR A 90 -2.93 11.98 28.05
C THR A 90 -3.02 12.79 26.75
N PRO A 91 -1.95 12.84 25.93
CA PRO A 91 -2.02 13.49 24.62
C PRO A 91 -2.92 12.68 23.70
N PHE A 92 -3.79 13.34 22.93
CA PHE A 92 -4.68 12.69 21.96
C PHE A 92 -4.24 12.91 20.49
N CYS A 93 -3.30 13.83 20.25
CA CYS A 93 -2.69 14.09 18.95
C CYS A 93 -1.19 13.72 18.94
N GLU A 94 -0.67 13.41 17.76
CA GLU A 94 0.73 13.11 17.47
C GLU A 94 1.21 13.98 16.30
N TRP A 95 2.40 14.58 16.43
CA TRP A 95 3.04 15.35 15.36
C TRP A 95 3.93 14.41 14.52
N ASN A 96 3.46 14.03 13.32
CA ASN A 96 4.18 13.06 12.50
C ASN A 96 3.88 13.21 10.99
N TYR A 97 4.65 12.49 10.17
CA TYR A 97 4.45 12.41 8.72
C TYR A 97 3.09 11.80 8.39
N ASN A 98 2.31 12.49 7.56
CA ASN A 98 0.97 12.05 7.17
C ASN A 98 0.95 11.08 5.98
N GLY A 99 2.07 10.95 5.26
CA GLY A 99 2.18 10.15 4.04
C GLY A 99 1.45 10.71 2.82
N LEU A 100 1.11 11.99 2.86
CA LEU A 100 0.49 12.76 1.79
C LEU A 100 1.43 13.88 1.33
N GLY A 101 0.99 14.61 0.30
CA GLY A 101 1.73 15.75 -0.26
C GLY A 101 2.44 15.44 -1.57
N PHE A 102 3.27 16.38 -2.01
CA PHE A 102 3.95 16.30 -3.31
C PHE A 102 4.93 15.12 -3.37
N GLN A 103 5.62 14.83 -2.27
CA GLN A 103 6.57 13.72 -2.20
C GLN A 103 5.87 12.36 -2.41
N TYR A 104 4.67 12.19 -1.87
CA TYR A 104 3.87 10.99 -2.11
C TYR A 104 3.48 10.85 -3.59
N GLN A 105 3.02 11.94 -4.23
CA GLN A 105 2.64 11.93 -5.64
C GLN A 105 3.83 11.57 -6.56
N LEU A 106 5.03 12.06 -6.21
CA LEU A 106 6.24 11.72 -6.94
C LEU A 106 6.62 10.24 -6.77
N LEU A 107 6.48 9.71 -5.55
CA LEU A 107 6.82 8.34 -5.22
C LEU A 107 5.86 7.33 -5.88
N ALA A 108 4.54 7.59 -5.78
CA ALA A 108 3.49 6.71 -6.29
C ALA A 108 3.33 6.76 -7.82
N GLY A 109 3.78 7.83 -8.48
CA GLY A 109 3.69 7.97 -9.92
C GLY A 109 5.04 7.79 -10.62
N PRO A 110 5.78 8.88 -10.91
CA PRO A 110 6.98 8.83 -11.75
C PRO A 110 8.08 7.90 -11.24
N ALA A 111 8.33 7.86 -9.93
CA ALA A 111 9.40 7.03 -9.38
C ALA A 111 9.09 5.53 -9.52
N PHE A 112 7.86 5.13 -9.21
CA PHE A 112 7.42 3.74 -9.38
C PHE A 112 7.54 3.27 -10.84
N ILE A 113 7.10 4.09 -11.80
CA ILE A 113 7.19 3.77 -13.23
C ILE A 113 8.65 3.63 -13.69
N ALA A 114 9.54 4.50 -13.21
CA ALA A 114 10.96 4.43 -13.55
C ALA A 114 11.59 3.12 -13.06
N VAL A 115 11.37 2.75 -11.80
CA VAL A 115 11.86 1.49 -11.22
C VAL A 115 11.26 0.30 -11.97
N TYR A 116 9.94 0.29 -12.19
CA TYR A 116 9.26 -0.80 -12.88
C TYR A 116 9.78 -1.01 -14.30
N SER A 117 10.08 0.08 -15.02
CA SER A 117 10.61 0.03 -16.38
C SER A 117 12.03 -0.52 -16.41
N ILE A 118 12.92 -0.05 -15.53
CA ILE A 118 14.30 -0.54 -15.45
C ILE A 118 14.32 -2.02 -15.07
N VAL A 119 13.61 -2.39 -14.01
CA VAL A 119 13.52 -3.78 -13.52
C VAL A 119 12.86 -4.68 -14.58
N GLY A 120 11.83 -4.19 -15.28
CA GLY A 120 11.15 -4.88 -16.36
C GLY A 120 12.08 -5.22 -17.53
N ILE A 121 13.03 -4.35 -17.88
CA ILE A 121 14.04 -4.64 -18.91
C ILE A 121 14.93 -5.82 -18.49
N PHE A 122 15.40 -5.82 -17.24
CA PHE A 122 16.22 -6.93 -16.72
C PHE A 122 15.44 -8.25 -16.66
N PHE A 123 14.19 -8.22 -16.17
CA PHE A 123 13.33 -9.40 -16.19
C PHE A 123 13.01 -9.88 -17.60
N GLY A 124 12.83 -8.97 -18.56
CA GLY A 124 12.61 -9.29 -19.97
C GLY A 124 13.81 -10.02 -20.57
N MET A 125 15.03 -9.53 -20.34
CA MET A 125 16.25 -10.21 -20.77
C MET A 125 16.42 -11.58 -20.08
N ALA A 126 16.11 -11.67 -18.78
CA ALA A 126 16.17 -12.93 -18.04
C ALA A 126 15.15 -13.95 -18.58
N ALA A 127 13.93 -13.52 -18.91
CA ALA A 127 12.88 -14.37 -19.45
C ALA A 127 13.19 -14.94 -20.84
N ASP A 128 14.08 -14.29 -21.60
CA ASP A 128 14.50 -14.77 -22.92
C ASP A 128 15.63 -15.80 -22.83
N LYS A 129 16.49 -15.68 -21.80
CA LYS A 129 17.62 -16.60 -21.60
C LYS A 129 17.29 -17.83 -20.76
N PHE A 130 16.32 -17.72 -19.84
CA PHE A 130 15.96 -18.80 -18.91
C PHE A 130 14.63 -19.46 -19.25
N ASN A 131 14.44 -20.67 -18.73
CA ASN A 131 13.22 -21.43 -18.94
C ASN A 131 12.04 -20.73 -18.25
N ARG A 132 11.12 -20.17 -19.04
CA ARG A 132 10.04 -19.27 -18.59
C ARG A 132 9.23 -19.82 -17.41
N VAL A 133 8.99 -21.14 -17.40
CA VAL A 133 8.24 -21.82 -16.34
C VAL A 133 8.95 -21.78 -14.99
N ARG A 134 10.29 -21.93 -14.96
CA ARG A 134 11.07 -21.86 -13.73
C ARG A 134 11.23 -20.42 -13.22
N LEU A 135 11.27 -19.46 -14.13
CA LEU A 135 11.35 -18.04 -13.78
C LEU A 135 10.04 -17.57 -13.12
N LEU A 136 8.90 -17.94 -13.70
CA LEU A 136 7.57 -17.61 -13.18
C LEU A 136 7.21 -18.35 -11.88
N SER A 137 7.86 -19.48 -11.59
CA SER A 137 7.62 -20.19 -10.32
C SER A 137 8.44 -19.63 -9.15
N LEU A 138 9.42 -18.78 -9.42
CA LEU A 138 10.38 -18.29 -8.43
C LEU A 138 10.14 -16.81 -8.04
N CYS A 139 9.50 -16.04 -8.93
CA CYS A 139 8.90 -14.74 -8.64
C CYS A 139 7.48 -14.88 -8.07
#